data_AF-A0A5D3YJC0-F1
#
_entry.id   AF-A0A5D3YJC0-F1
#
_cell.length_a   1.000
_cell.length_b   1.000
_cell.length_c   1.000
_cell.angle_alpha   90.00
_cell.angle_beta   90.00
_cell.angle_gamma   90.00
#
_symmetry.space_group_name_H-M   'P 1'
#
loop_
_entity.id
_entity.type
_entity.pdbx_description
1 polymer ?
#
loop_
_entity_poly.entity_id
_entity_poly.type
_entity_poly.pdbx_seq_one_letter_code
_entity_poly.pdbx_strand_id
1 'polypeptide(L)'
;MNTINQTLSIGTPKSGMDLFCNISIDGEHLFRMHCESFVGNLLRDVHGMMHGGKTDRLISPGDDYVQDGKITSLHIVDGALEIYSQYYLEYIFNGMHGVNPNGEKPVWVHIWGCSSVPQINGTWQVEAAYGDYYIRLKDAPTNFDPATYVADEAQVIAKHYHPITTTESYCPPFRVILPTIGQGSRPVSISDVGLHNPIDALLARGARSVSGVVTDQQKSVFTVSAPFTNDSGGDLAITEMGLMTHINVNRHEINTIATLYARDVLPAALNLPNGKTLTLDYECRFELENFNQDTDLNGSNGGFTAEFVGALRRQAVENTNTNWRDLMCIAGGGTSMTSLERRASEVNKGWHMGLRLGQSNKFVSMTDADLSPDATQETPYSLGGITHGSGDGELIHHGMIIDDQVTIDEANNEAYFNLGRVFENRGATDITIKEVGIYANRGDDYDEWVPKLVARRALAPADQFTIMAGQMRKVNYKIKMVV
;
A
#
# COMPACT_ATOMS: atom_id res chain seq x y z
N MET A 1 -8.98 17.41 26.27
CA MET A 1 -8.39 18.03 25.07
C MET A 1 -9.34 17.75 23.91
N ASN A 2 -9.80 18.78 23.20
CA ASN A 2 -10.73 18.57 22.09
C ASN A 2 -10.00 18.02 20.87
N THR A 3 -10.64 17.08 20.16
CA THR A 3 -10.04 16.36 19.03
C THR A 3 -10.84 16.62 17.77
N ILE A 4 -10.15 16.90 16.67
CA ILE A 4 -10.70 17.03 15.31
C ILE A 4 -10.25 15.80 14.51
N ASN A 5 -11.14 15.20 13.71
CA ASN A 5 -10.82 14.06 12.87
C ASN A 5 -11.05 14.40 11.40
N GLN A 6 -10.11 14.02 10.55
CA GLN A 6 -10.22 14.10 9.10
C GLN A 6 -9.98 12.72 8.49
N THR A 7 -10.56 12.43 7.33
CA THR A 7 -10.37 11.15 6.62
C THR A 7 -9.84 11.39 5.21
N LEU A 8 -8.86 10.59 4.80
CA LEU A 8 -8.40 10.40 3.42
C LEU A 8 -8.77 8.99 3.00
N SER A 9 -9.48 8.87 1.88
CA SER A 9 -9.98 7.59 1.38
C SER A 9 -9.07 7.02 0.27
N ILE A 10 -9.00 5.70 0.19
CA ILE A 10 -8.38 4.89 -0.88
C ILE A 10 -9.43 3.85 -1.29
N GLY A 11 -9.60 3.62 -2.59
CA GLY A 11 -10.65 2.74 -3.13
C GLY A 11 -12.02 3.42 -3.24
N THR A 12 -12.09 4.75 -3.20
CA THR A 12 -13.36 5.49 -3.36
C THR A 12 -13.31 6.34 -4.62
N PRO A 13 -14.17 6.09 -5.62
CA PRO A 13 -14.20 6.90 -6.84
C PRO A 13 -14.42 8.38 -6.53
N LYS A 14 -13.64 9.24 -7.19
CA LYS A 14 -13.70 10.71 -7.04
C LYS A 14 -13.40 11.22 -5.62
N SER A 15 -12.78 10.41 -4.76
CA SER A 15 -12.38 10.80 -3.41
C SER A 15 -11.12 10.05 -2.98
N GLY A 16 -9.96 10.58 -3.34
CA GLY A 16 -8.66 10.00 -2.98
C GLY A 16 -8.05 9.16 -4.10
N MET A 17 -7.63 7.93 -3.79
CA MET A 17 -6.98 7.02 -4.75
C MET A 17 -7.99 6.01 -5.31
N ASP A 18 -7.91 5.78 -6.61
CA ASP A 18 -8.78 4.89 -7.37
C ASP A 18 -7.98 4.12 -8.43
N LEU A 19 -8.53 3.01 -8.93
CA LEU A 19 -7.86 2.13 -9.88
C LEU A 19 -8.78 1.78 -11.05
N PHE A 20 -8.25 1.82 -12.27
CA PHE A 20 -8.94 1.32 -13.46
C PHE A 20 -7.99 0.44 -14.25
N CYS A 21 -8.51 -0.54 -14.98
CA CYS A 21 -7.70 -1.35 -15.89
C CYS A 21 -8.27 -1.26 -17.30
N ASN A 22 -7.44 -0.87 -18.28
CA ASN A 22 -7.73 -1.10 -19.69
C ASN A 22 -7.14 -2.45 -20.10
N ILE A 23 -7.95 -3.25 -20.78
CA ILE A 23 -7.59 -4.61 -21.17
C ILE A 23 -7.58 -4.69 -22.69
N SER A 24 -6.51 -5.24 -23.26
CA SER A 24 -6.36 -5.45 -24.69
C SER A 24 -5.75 -6.80 -25.04
N ILE A 25 -6.06 -7.35 -26.20
CA ILE A 25 -5.41 -8.54 -26.76
C ILE A 25 -4.82 -8.18 -28.13
N ASP A 26 -3.53 -8.46 -28.33
CA ASP A 26 -2.77 -8.09 -29.54
C ASP A 26 -2.89 -6.60 -29.91
N GLY A 27 -3.03 -5.73 -28.89
CA GLY A 27 -3.21 -4.30 -29.06
C GLY A 27 -4.65 -3.85 -29.38
N GLU A 28 -5.58 -4.78 -29.59
CA GLU A 28 -7.00 -4.46 -29.74
C GLU A 28 -7.63 -4.26 -28.36
N HIS A 29 -8.13 -3.05 -28.09
CA HIS A 29 -8.84 -2.74 -26.85
C HIS A 29 -10.12 -3.58 -26.74
N LEU A 30 -10.26 -4.30 -25.63
CA LEU A 30 -11.46 -5.07 -25.33
C LEU A 30 -12.44 -4.24 -24.51
N PHE A 31 -12.03 -3.81 -23.33
CA PHE A 31 -12.81 -2.97 -22.44
C PHE A 31 -11.94 -2.30 -21.38
N ARG A 32 -12.54 -1.33 -20.69
CA ARG A 32 -12.02 -0.71 -19.49
C ARG A 32 -12.95 -1.04 -18.33
N MET A 33 -12.38 -1.40 -17.19
CA MET A 33 -13.14 -1.56 -15.95
C MET A 33 -12.60 -0.68 -14.84
N HIS A 34 -13.51 -0.32 -13.93
CA HIS A 34 -13.15 0.18 -12.62
C HIS A 34 -12.70 -1.01 -11.77
N CYS A 35 -11.55 -0.86 -11.12
CA CYS A 35 -10.98 -1.86 -10.24
C CYS A 35 -11.37 -1.48 -8.82
N GLU A 36 -12.29 -2.23 -8.22
CA GLU A 36 -12.92 -1.85 -6.96
C GLU A 36 -12.02 -2.16 -5.75
N SER A 37 -10.88 -2.83 -5.93
CA SER A 37 -10.29 -3.56 -4.81
C SER A 37 -8.80 -3.35 -4.61
N PHE A 38 -8.47 -2.34 -3.81
CA PHE A 38 -7.18 -2.32 -3.11
C PHE A 38 -7.26 -3.19 -1.86
N VAL A 39 -6.24 -4.02 -1.62
CA VAL A 39 -6.20 -4.94 -0.46
C VAL A 39 -5.27 -4.42 0.63
N GLY A 40 -5.49 -4.87 1.87
CA GLY A 40 -4.91 -4.32 3.11
C GLY A 40 -3.39 -4.11 3.09
N ASN A 41 -2.66 -4.89 2.30
CA ASN A 41 -1.22 -4.77 2.16
C ASN A 41 -0.75 -3.45 1.52
N LEU A 42 -1.51 -2.87 0.58
CA LEU A 42 -1.20 -1.53 0.07
C LEU A 42 -1.16 -0.54 1.23
N LEU A 43 -2.17 -0.59 2.10
CA LEU A 43 -2.26 0.33 3.23
C LEU A 43 -1.16 0.06 4.27
N ARG A 44 -0.75 -1.19 4.48
CA ARG A 44 0.42 -1.52 5.30
C ARG A 44 1.69 -0.88 4.74
N ASP A 45 1.87 -0.86 3.43
CA ASP A 45 3.05 -0.22 2.87
C ASP A 45 2.99 1.30 2.89
N VAL A 46 1.83 1.91 2.65
CA VAL A 46 1.62 3.34 2.88
C VAL A 46 1.89 3.68 4.35
N HIS A 47 1.42 2.86 5.30
CA HIS A 47 1.71 3.00 6.72
C HIS A 47 3.22 2.92 6.99
N GLY A 48 3.93 1.92 6.47
CA GLY A 48 5.38 1.80 6.64
C GLY A 48 6.15 2.98 6.06
N MET A 49 5.72 3.49 4.90
CA MET A 49 6.29 4.72 4.30
C MET A 49 6.06 5.95 5.18
N MET A 50 4.96 6.02 5.95
CA MET A 50 4.62 7.18 6.79
C MET A 50 5.09 7.06 8.25
N HIS A 51 5.22 5.84 8.76
CA HIS A 51 5.62 5.57 10.13
C HIS A 51 7.15 5.54 10.25
N GLY A 52 7.87 5.03 9.24
CA GLY A 52 9.33 4.92 9.29
C GLY A 52 9.88 4.00 10.40
N GLY A 53 9.02 3.40 11.23
CA GLY A 53 9.32 2.37 12.23
C GLY A 53 8.88 0.97 11.79
N LYS A 54 8.62 0.07 12.75
CA LYS A 54 8.23 -1.33 12.46
C LYS A 54 6.88 -1.39 11.75
N THR A 55 6.81 -2.07 10.61
CA THR A 55 5.54 -2.39 9.95
C THR A 55 5.49 -3.87 9.63
N ASP A 56 4.43 -4.54 10.09
CA ASP A 56 4.21 -5.95 9.80
C ASP A 56 3.84 -6.12 8.32
N ARG A 57 4.57 -6.98 7.61
CA ARG A 57 4.25 -7.36 6.23
C ARG A 57 4.26 -8.84 6.03
N LEU A 58 3.35 -9.29 5.19
CA LEU A 58 3.42 -10.64 4.68
C LEU A 58 4.57 -10.73 3.68
N ILE A 59 5.67 -11.33 4.12
CA ILE A 59 6.84 -11.64 3.30
C ILE A 59 7.16 -13.12 3.39
N SER A 60 7.83 -13.63 2.37
CA SER A 60 8.61 -14.86 2.50
C SER A 60 10.00 -14.49 3.00
N PRO A 61 10.67 -15.34 3.80
CA PRO A 61 11.98 -15.02 4.37
C PRO A 61 13.01 -14.74 3.27
N GLY A 62 13.73 -13.62 3.44
CA GLY A 62 14.77 -13.16 2.53
C GLY A 62 16.20 -13.52 2.95
N ASP A 63 16.38 -14.15 4.11
CA ASP A 63 17.71 -14.52 4.60
C ASP A 63 18.00 -15.99 4.28
N ASP A 64 19.28 -16.21 3.92
CA ASP A 64 19.89 -17.44 3.43
C ASP A 64 19.17 -18.74 3.86
N TYR A 65 18.93 -19.67 2.92
CA TYR A 65 18.55 -21.09 3.13
C TYR A 65 17.08 -21.54 3.06
N VAL A 66 16.11 -20.77 2.56
CA VAL A 66 14.80 -21.38 2.22
C VAL A 66 14.82 -21.92 0.80
N GLN A 67 15.10 -23.21 0.66
CA GLN A 67 14.85 -23.90 -0.59
C GLN A 67 13.34 -23.95 -0.82
N ASP A 68 12.89 -23.57 -2.02
CA ASP A 68 11.51 -23.79 -2.44
C ASP A 68 11.14 -25.26 -2.17
N GLY A 69 10.10 -25.47 -1.36
CA GLY A 69 9.60 -26.79 -1.07
C GLY A 69 8.98 -27.37 -2.33
N LYS A 70 9.45 -28.52 -2.80
CA LYS A 70 8.68 -29.25 -3.82
C LYS A 70 7.54 -29.99 -3.16
N ILE A 71 6.35 -29.93 -3.74
CA ILE A 71 5.22 -30.73 -3.26
C ILE A 71 5.39 -32.16 -3.79
N THR A 72 5.31 -33.16 -2.91
CA THR A 72 5.48 -34.58 -3.28
C THR A 72 4.14 -35.28 -3.44
N SER A 73 3.14 -34.91 -2.64
CA SER A 73 1.78 -35.45 -2.75
C SER A 73 0.75 -34.51 -2.13
N LEU A 74 -0.51 -34.69 -2.58
CA LEU A 74 -1.69 -34.00 -2.07
C LEU A 74 -2.66 -35.02 -1.51
N HIS A 75 -3.31 -34.67 -0.41
CA HIS A 75 -4.36 -35.49 0.19
C HIS A 75 -5.54 -34.61 0.59
N ILE A 76 -6.77 -35.13 0.48
CA ILE A 76 -7.96 -34.51 1.07
C ILE A 76 -8.37 -35.35 2.26
N VAL A 77 -8.22 -34.80 3.46
CA VAL A 77 -8.50 -35.48 4.73
C VAL A 77 -9.47 -34.63 5.53
N ASP A 78 -10.61 -35.23 5.90
CA ASP A 78 -11.69 -34.55 6.63
C ASP A 78 -12.12 -33.21 6.00
N GLY A 79 -12.16 -33.17 4.67
CA GLY A 79 -12.58 -31.99 3.91
C GLY A 79 -11.55 -30.86 3.80
N ALA A 80 -10.31 -31.06 4.27
CA ALA A 80 -9.21 -30.10 4.11
C ALA A 80 -8.11 -30.67 3.20
N LEU A 81 -7.38 -29.77 2.54
CA LEU A 81 -6.22 -30.09 1.73
C LEU A 81 -4.97 -30.22 2.61
N GLU A 82 -4.31 -31.37 2.53
CA GLU A 82 -3.01 -31.64 3.12
C GLU A 82 -1.94 -31.70 2.02
N ILE A 83 -0.81 -31.03 2.26
CA ILE A 83 0.31 -30.92 1.34
C ILE A 83 1.56 -31.51 1.98
N TYR A 84 2.13 -32.50 1.30
CA TYR A 84 3.38 -33.13 1.67
C TYR A 84 4.50 -32.55 0.81
N SER A 85 5.67 -32.31 1.42
CA SER A 85 6.80 -31.71 0.72
C SER A 85 8.06 -32.58 0.80
N GLN A 86 8.92 -32.44 -0.21
CA GLN A 86 10.24 -33.07 -0.30
C GLN A 86 11.15 -32.71 0.87
N TYR A 87 11.03 -31.47 1.37
CA TYR A 87 11.77 -31.01 2.54
C TYR A 87 10.88 -31.03 3.77
N TYR A 88 11.49 -31.26 4.94
CA TYR A 88 10.80 -31.12 6.21
C TYR A 88 10.11 -29.75 6.29
N LEU A 89 8.91 -29.71 6.86
CA LEU A 89 8.22 -28.44 7.14
C LEU A 89 9.12 -27.49 7.93
N GLU A 90 9.98 -28.05 8.78
CA GLU A 90 11.08 -27.34 9.41
C GLU A 90 11.85 -26.48 8.41
N TYR A 91 12.24 -26.95 7.22
CA TYR A 91 12.97 -26.13 6.25
C TYR A 91 12.11 -25.08 5.55
N ILE A 92 10.83 -25.37 5.32
CA ILE A 92 9.88 -24.42 4.71
C ILE A 92 9.66 -23.22 5.66
N PHE A 93 9.64 -23.45 6.98
CA PHE A 93 9.37 -22.43 8.00
C PHE A 93 10.61 -21.98 8.83
N ASN A 94 11.71 -22.73 8.93
CA ASN A 94 12.88 -22.41 9.78
C ASN A 94 13.70 -21.24 9.26
N GLY A 95 13.73 -20.99 7.95
CA GLY A 95 14.38 -19.79 7.42
C GLY A 95 13.69 -18.49 7.85
N MET A 96 12.57 -18.56 8.58
CA MET A 96 11.86 -17.41 9.14
C MET A 96 12.31 -17.02 10.56
N HIS A 97 13.45 -17.48 11.06
CA HIS A 97 13.89 -17.22 12.45
C HIS A 97 12.90 -17.73 13.53
N GLY A 98 12.43 -18.97 13.41
CA GLY A 98 11.67 -19.63 14.48
C GLY A 98 10.17 -19.33 14.50
N VAL A 99 9.55 -19.11 13.34
CA VAL A 99 8.09 -19.03 13.23
C VAL A 99 7.49 -20.42 13.43
N ASN A 100 6.63 -20.56 14.42
CA ASN A 100 5.87 -21.79 14.66
C ASN A 100 4.60 -21.78 13.79
N PRO A 101 4.45 -22.69 12.81
CA PRO A 101 3.24 -22.76 11.98
C PRO A 101 1.99 -23.17 12.78
N ASN A 102 2.16 -23.74 13.96
CA ASN A 102 1.10 -24.04 14.92
C ASN A 102 0.98 -22.99 16.04
N GLY A 103 1.63 -21.83 15.87
CA GLY A 103 1.63 -20.74 16.84
C GLY A 103 0.35 -19.91 16.83
N GLU A 104 0.29 -18.91 17.71
CA GLU A 104 -0.85 -17.98 17.77
C GLU A 104 -0.94 -17.05 16.55
N LYS A 105 0.19 -16.79 15.89
CA LYS A 105 0.23 -15.94 14.70
C LYS A 105 -0.08 -16.80 13.46
N PRO A 106 -1.02 -16.37 12.61
CA PRO A 106 -1.27 -17.03 11.34
C PRO A 106 -0.02 -17.03 10.46
N VAL A 107 0.14 -18.12 9.72
CA VAL A 107 1.15 -18.30 8.67
C VAL A 107 0.46 -18.73 7.38
N TRP A 108 1.12 -18.47 6.26
CA TRP A 108 0.61 -18.75 4.94
C TRP A 108 1.63 -19.53 4.14
N VAL A 109 1.17 -20.18 3.09
CA VAL A 109 2.02 -20.70 2.03
C VAL A 109 1.57 -20.17 0.68
N HIS A 110 2.53 -19.86 -0.17
CA HIS A 110 2.31 -19.59 -1.58
C HIS A 110 2.64 -20.85 -2.37
N ILE A 111 1.68 -21.32 -3.16
CA ILE A 111 1.82 -22.47 -4.05
C ILE A 111 1.74 -21.97 -5.47
N TRP A 112 2.68 -22.40 -6.30
CA TRP A 112 2.73 -21.97 -7.68
C TRP A 112 3.39 -23.02 -8.58
N GLY A 113 3.07 -22.97 -9.87
CA GLY A 113 3.58 -23.89 -10.89
C GLY A 113 2.83 -25.23 -11.00
N CYS A 114 1.78 -25.47 -10.22
CA CYS A 114 1.01 -26.71 -10.31
C CYS A 114 0.18 -26.74 -11.60
N SER A 115 0.58 -27.58 -12.56
CA SER A 115 -0.07 -27.70 -13.86
C SER A 115 -1.13 -28.80 -13.91
N SER A 116 -0.93 -29.89 -13.17
CA SER A 116 -1.85 -31.02 -13.13
C SER A 116 -3.06 -30.80 -12.21
N VAL A 117 -2.94 -29.90 -11.22
CA VAL A 117 -4.01 -29.48 -10.32
C VAL A 117 -3.96 -27.95 -10.14
N PRO A 118 -4.25 -27.17 -11.18
CA PRO A 118 -4.07 -25.71 -11.13
C PRO A 118 -4.85 -25.02 -10.01
N GLN A 119 -5.95 -25.64 -9.54
CA GLN A 119 -6.79 -25.13 -8.46
C GLN A 119 -6.03 -24.90 -7.13
N ILE A 120 -4.90 -25.57 -6.89
CA ILE A 120 -4.13 -25.38 -5.65
C ILE A 120 -3.16 -24.19 -5.72
N ASN A 121 -2.90 -23.63 -6.90
CA ASN A 121 -2.05 -22.44 -7.00
C ASN A 121 -2.71 -21.31 -6.20
N GLY A 122 -1.92 -20.50 -5.52
CA GLY A 122 -2.44 -19.37 -4.73
C GLY A 122 -1.71 -19.18 -3.42
N THR A 123 -2.26 -18.33 -2.56
CA THR A 123 -1.75 -18.12 -1.21
C THR A 123 -2.78 -18.59 -0.19
N TRP A 124 -2.39 -19.53 0.65
CA TRP A 124 -3.29 -20.24 1.56
C TRP A 124 -2.83 -20.09 2.99
N GLN A 125 -3.77 -19.85 3.90
CA GLN A 125 -3.48 -19.89 5.33
C GLN A 125 -3.26 -21.35 5.76
N VAL A 126 -2.26 -21.60 6.59
CA VAL A 126 -2.05 -22.91 7.21
C VAL A 126 -2.98 -23.03 8.41
N GLU A 127 -3.75 -24.11 8.46
CA GLU A 127 -4.60 -24.48 9.60
C GLU A 127 -3.75 -25.14 10.70
N ALA A 128 -2.91 -26.09 10.30
CA ALA A 128 -2.00 -26.81 11.19
C ALA A 128 -0.85 -27.43 10.40
N ALA A 129 0.27 -27.67 11.08
CA ALA A 129 1.42 -28.41 10.60
C ALA A 129 1.65 -29.65 11.48
N TYR A 130 1.86 -30.81 10.85
CA TYR A 130 1.95 -32.08 11.56
C TYR A 130 3.36 -32.68 11.45
N GLY A 131 4.18 -32.36 12.45
CA GLY A 131 5.60 -32.71 12.46
C GLY A 131 6.30 -32.11 11.25
N ASP A 132 7.18 -32.89 10.64
CA ASP A 132 7.93 -32.48 9.46
C ASP A 132 7.30 -32.93 8.13
N TYR A 133 6.09 -33.50 8.16
CA TYR A 133 5.56 -34.30 7.06
C TYR A 133 4.61 -33.53 6.14
N TYR A 134 3.65 -32.80 6.71
CA TYR A 134 2.65 -32.10 5.93
C TYR A 134 2.02 -30.90 6.63
N ILE A 135 1.57 -29.94 5.82
CA ILE A 135 0.71 -28.84 6.25
C ILE A 135 -0.72 -29.11 5.83
N ARG A 136 -1.66 -28.73 6.69
CA ARG A 136 -3.10 -28.69 6.41
C ARG A 136 -3.48 -27.25 6.12
N LEU A 137 -4.16 -27.03 5.00
CA LEU A 137 -4.54 -25.69 4.55
C LEU A 137 -5.98 -25.36 4.92
N LYS A 138 -6.18 -24.12 5.37
CA LYS A 138 -7.48 -23.58 5.68
C LYS A 138 -8.18 -23.09 4.42
N ASP A 139 -9.42 -23.53 4.23
CA ASP A 139 -10.32 -23.09 3.13
C ASP A 139 -9.73 -23.24 1.71
N ALA A 140 -8.74 -24.13 1.54
CA ALA A 140 -8.19 -24.46 0.23
C ALA A 140 -9.17 -25.33 -0.58
N PRO A 141 -9.16 -25.24 -1.92
CA PRO A 141 -10.03 -26.06 -2.77
C PRO A 141 -9.84 -27.55 -2.51
N THR A 142 -10.95 -28.28 -2.53
CA THR A 142 -10.99 -29.74 -2.37
C THR A 142 -11.84 -30.42 -3.46
N ASN A 143 -12.23 -29.65 -4.48
CA ASN A 143 -13.06 -30.09 -5.60
C ASN A 143 -12.21 -30.58 -6.80
N PHE A 144 -11.16 -31.34 -6.54
CA PHE A 144 -10.31 -31.99 -7.54
C PHE A 144 -9.90 -33.38 -7.06
N ASP A 145 -9.38 -34.21 -7.97
CA ASP A 145 -8.83 -35.52 -7.60
C ASP A 145 -7.33 -35.37 -7.26
N PRO A 146 -6.91 -35.54 -5.99
CA PRO A 146 -5.50 -35.41 -5.60
C PRO A 146 -4.58 -36.40 -6.33
N ALA A 147 -5.11 -37.51 -6.85
CA ALA A 147 -4.33 -38.50 -7.58
C ALA A 147 -3.86 -38.01 -8.97
N THR A 148 -4.43 -36.93 -9.51
CA THR A 148 -3.95 -36.33 -10.75
C THR A 148 -2.67 -35.53 -10.55
N TYR A 149 -2.31 -35.22 -9.29
CA TYR A 149 -1.12 -34.47 -8.96
C TYR A 149 0.17 -35.18 -9.42
N VAL A 150 1.00 -34.46 -10.17
CA VAL A 150 2.34 -34.91 -10.56
C VAL A 150 3.35 -34.38 -9.55
N ALA A 151 4.03 -35.29 -8.85
CA ALA A 151 5.06 -34.94 -7.88
C ALA A 151 6.12 -34.00 -8.47
N ASP A 152 6.61 -33.07 -7.64
CA ASP A 152 7.67 -32.10 -7.95
C ASP A 152 7.33 -31.04 -9.02
N GLU A 153 6.10 -31.00 -9.54
CA GLU A 153 5.70 -29.99 -10.54
C GLU A 153 5.44 -28.61 -9.91
N ALA A 154 5.15 -28.58 -8.60
CA ALA A 154 4.72 -27.38 -7.88
C ALA A 154 5.68 -27.04 -6.75
N GLN A 155 5.85 -25.75 -6.53
CA GLN A 155 6.63 -25.22 -5.43
C GLN A 155 5.73 -24.65 -4.34
N VAL A 156 6.19 -24.76 -3.09
CA VAL A 156 5.57 -24.19 -1.90
C VAL A 156 6.56 -23.34 -1.12
N ILE A 157 6.13 -22.13 -0.78
CA ILE A 157 6.95 -21.13 -0.08
C ILE A 157 6.17 -20.61 1.11
N ALA A 158 6.75 -20.61 2.32
CA ALA A 158 6.09 -20.03 3.48
C ALA A 158 6.09 -18.50 3.45
N LYS A 159 5.01 -17.92 3.96
CA LYS A 159 4.81 -16.49 4.15
C LYS A 159 4.32 -16.21 5.57
N HIS A 160 4.83 -15.16 6.20
CA HIS A 160 4.38 -14.74 7.53
C HIS A 160 4.46 -13.21 7.65
N TYR A 161 3.69 -12.66 8.58
CA TYR A 161 3.84 -11.25 8.93
C TYR A 161 5.15 -11.05 9.70
N HIS A 162 6.08 -10.38 9.05
CA HIS A 162 7.36 -9.99 9.62
C HIS A 162 7.37 -8.48 9.92
N PRO A 163 7.78 -8.05 11.12
CA PRO A 163 7.93 -6.64 11.45
C PRO A 163 9.16 -6.07 10.76
N ILE A 164 8.98 -5.47 9.59
CA ILE A 164 10.10 -4.87 8.87
C ILE A 164 10.40 -3.50 9.46
N THR A 165 11.67 -3.28 9.81
CA THR A 165 12.18 -1.96 10.18
C THR A 165 12.85 -1.28 9.00
N THR A 166 12.83 0.05 8.96
CA THR A 166 13.62 0.87 8.03
C THR A 166 15.14 0.72 8.21
N THR A 167 15.60 0.01 9.24
CA THR A 167 17.03 -0.33 9.44
C THR A 167 17.43 -1.65 8.78
N GLU A 168 16.48 -2.53 8.44
CA GLU A 168 16.78 -3.79 7.75
C GLU A 168 16.97 -3.52 6.26
N SER A 169 18.23 -3.65 5.82
CA SER A 169 18.71 -3.26 4.48
C SER A 169 18.08 -3.97 3.28
N TYR A 170 17.15 -4.90 3.52
CA TYR A 170 16.74 -5.91 2.55
C TYR A 170 15.24 -5.91 2.21
N CYS A 171 14.41 -5.06 2.83
CA CYS A 171 12.94 -5.17 2.71
C CYS A 171 12.13 -3.84 2.71
N PRO A 172 12.55 -2.76 2.03
CA PRO A 172 11.84 -1.48 2.14
C PRO A 172 10.41 -1.52 1.56
N PRO A 173 9.54 -0.58 1.98
CA PRO A 173 8.22 -0.38 1.40
C PRO A 173 8.22 -0.19 -0.09
N PHE A 174 7.31 -0.90 -0.75
CA PHE A 174 6.83 -0.56 -2.07
C PHE A 174 7.93 -0.59 -3.13
N ARG A 175 8.19 -1.76 -3.73
CA ARG A 175 9.14 -1.86 -4.84
C ARG A 175 8.54 -2.61 -6.00
N VAL A 176 8.72 -2.08 -7.20
CA VAL A 176 8.39 -2.75 -8.45
C VAL A 176 6.94 -3.23 -8.46
N ILE A 177 6.02 -2.35 -8.86
CA ILE A 177 4.63 -2.77 -9.07
C ILE A 177 4.52 -3.39 -10.46
N LEU A 178 3.86 -4.53 -10.54
CA LEU A 178 3.53 -5.19 -11.80
C LEU A 178 2.10 -5.77 -11.77
N PRO A 179 1.42 -5.80 -12.94
CA PRO A 179 0.19 -6.55 -13.11
C PRO A 179 0.39 -8.05 -12.88
N THR A 180 -0.66 -8.76 -12.51
CA THR A 180 -0.69 -10.22 -12.34
C THR A 180 -2.05 -10.76 -12.76
N ILE A 181 -2.12 -12.02 -13.20
CA ILE A 181 -3.38 -12.65 -13.64
C ILE A 181 -3.56 -14.07 -13.11
N GLY A 182 -4.83 -14.46 -12.98
CA GLY A 182 -5.25 -15.72 -12.39
C GLY A 182 -6.61 -16.22 -12.88
N GLN A 183 -7.00 -17.35 -12.30
CA GLN A 183 -8.22 -18.10 -12.55
C GLN A 183 -9.12 -18.22 -11.30
N GLY A 184 -8.86 -17.40 -10.28
CA GLY A 184 -9.72 -17.28 -9.11
C GLY A 184 -11.04 -16.61 -9.40
N SER A 185 -12.04 -17.02 -8.62
CA SER A 185 -13.40 -16.48 -8.67
C SER A 185 -13.94 -16.09 -7.29
N ARG A 186 -13.13 -16.24 -6.24
CA ARG A 186 -13.52 -15.86 -4.88
C ARG A 186 -13.75 -14.34 -4.81
N PRO A 187 -14.80 -13.86 -4.13
CA PRO A 187 -14.98 -12.43 -3.89
C PRO A 187 -13.73 -11.80 -3.31
N VAL A 188 -13.49 -10.54 -3.62
CA VAL A 188 -12.33 -9.82 -3.09
C VAL A 188 -12.54 -9.53 -1.61
N SER A 189 -11.46 -9.64 -0.84
CA SER A 189 -11.45 -9.30 0.58
C SER A 189 -10.33 -8.31 0.88
N ILE A 190 -10.55 -7.41 1.84
CA ILE A 190 -9.49 -6.55 2.37
C ILE A 190 -8.29 -7.33 2.92
N SER A 191 -8.51 -8.59 3.31
CA SER A 191 -7.49 -9.51 3.81
C SER A 191 -6.81 -10.35 2.73
N ASP A 192 -7.15 -10.15 1.45
CA ASP A 192 -6.49 -10.88 0.37
C ASP A 192 -4.98 -10.56 0.35
N VAL A 193 -4.18 -11.63 0.32
CA VAL A 193 -2.72 -11.56 0.38
C VAL A 193 -2.04 -11.99 -0.92
N GLY A 194 -2.81 -12.52 -1.87
CA GLY A 194 -2.38 -12.98 -3.18
C GLY A 194 -3.59 -13.23 -4.08
N LEU A 195 -3.32 -13.50 -5.37
CA LEU A 195 -4.32 -14.08 -6.26
C LEU A 195 -4.73 -15.49 -5.80
N HIS A 196 -5.96 -15.88 -6.09
CA HIS A 196 -6.51 -17.19 -5.77
C HIS A 196 -6.49 -18.05 -7.03
N ASN A 197 -5.40 -18.79 -7.29
CA ASN A 197 -5.08 -19.43 -8.59
C ASN A 197 -4.38 -18.50 -9.59
N PRO A 198 -3.19 -17.95 -9.26
CA PRO A 198 -2.34 -17.24 -10.21
C PRO A 198 -1.88 -18.18 -11.32
N ILE A 199 -1.91 -17.70 -12.57
CA ILE A 199 -1.48 -18.44 -13.76
C ILE A 199 -0.30 -17.79 -14.48
N ASP A 200 0.32 -16.78 -13.86
CA ASP A 200 1.45 -16.04 -14.43
C ASP A 200 2.59 -16.97 -14.91
N ALA A 201 2.82 -18.09 -14.22
CA ALA A 201 3.86 -19.07 -14.56
C ALA A 201 3.57 -19.84 -15.87
N LEU A 202 2.31 -19.87 -16.33
CA LEU A 202 1.91 -20.49 -17.59
C LEU A 202 2.09 -19.55 -18.80
N LEU A 203 2.53 -18.31 -18.56
CA LEU A 203 2.53 -17.24 -19.54
C LEU A 203 3.93 -16.64 -19.69
N ALA A 204 4.29 -16.27 -20.91
CA ALA A 204 5.46 -15.47 -21.16
C ALA A 204 5.15 -13.99 -20.84
N ARG A 205 5.63 -13.54 -19.68
CA ARG A 205 5.49 -12.15 -19.24
C ARG A 205 6.50 -11.25 -19.95
N GLY A 206 6.03 -10.21 -20.64
CA GLY A 206 6.91 -9.21 -21.22
C GLY A 206 7.31 -8.10 -20.24
N ALA A 207 8.07 -7.13 -20.73
CA ALA A 207 8.60 -6.06 -19.90
C ALA A 207 7.47 -5.19 -19.31
N ARG A 208 7.55 -4.94 -18.00
CA ARG A 208 6.68 -3.95 -17.35
C ARG A 208 7.03 -2.53 -17.82
N SER A 209 6.02 -1.67 -17.88
CA SER A 209 6.22 -0.23 -18.10
C SER A 209 5.39 0.58 -17.11
N VAL A 210 5.91 1.76 -16.74
CA VAL A 210 5.21 2.70 -15.86
C VAL A 210 5.29 4.08 -16.48
N SER A 211 4.14 4.71 -16.72
CA SER A 211 4.09 6.01 -17.37
C SER A 211 4.71 7.12 -16.51
N GLY A 212 4.89 8.30 -17.12
CA GLY A 212 5.02 9.53 -16.35
C GLY A 212 3.72 9.86 -15.61
N VAL A 213 3.82 10.70 -14.59
CA VAL A 213 2.64 11.24 -13.90
C VAL A 213 2.07 12.38 -14.74
N VAL A 214 0.77 12.34 -15.03
CA VAL A 214 0.02 13.42 -15.67
C VAL A 214 -0.88 14.06 -14.63
N THR A 215 -0.75 15.37 -14.42
CA THR A 215 -1.45 16.11 -13.38
C THR A 215 -2.17 17.32 -13.98
N ASP A 216 -3.44 17.49 -13.62
CA ASP A 216 -4.19 18.74 -13.76
C ASP A 216 -4.59 19.27 -12.37
N GLN A 217 -5.47 20.26 -12.27
CA GLN A 217 -5.87 20.81 -10.96
C GLN A 217 -6.73 19.85 -10.12
N GLN A 218 -7.50 18.96 -10.76
CA GLN A 218 -8.44 18.06 -10.11
C GLN A 218 -7.81 16.71 -9.78
N LYS A 219 -6.96 16.20 -10.69
CA LYS A 219 -6.51 14.82 -10.66
C LYS A 219 -5.06 14.64 -11.09
N SER A 220 -4.49 13.51 -10.68
CA SER A 220 -3.17 13.05 -11.09
C SER A 220 -3.20 11.55 -11.37
N VAL A 221 -2.51 11.13 -12.43
CA VAL A 221 -2.63 9.77 -12.98
C VAL A 221 -1.28 9.25 -13.44
N PHE A 222 -1.02 7.96 -13.21
CA PHE A 222 0.01 7.20 -13.93
C PHE A 222 -0.49 5.79 -14.22
N THR A 223 0.09 5.13 -15.21
CA THR A 223 -0.25 3.76 -15.57
C THR A 223 0.88 2.79 -15.23
N VAL A 224 0.51 1.57 -14.86
CA VAL A 224 1.40 0.41 -14.74
C VAL A 224 0.90 -0.65 -15.71
N SER A 225 1.77 -1.06 -16.63
CA SER A 225 1.40 -1.96 -17.73
C SER A 225 2.33 -3.15 -17.83
N ALA A 226 1.80 -4.32 -18.19
CA ALA A 226 2.58 -5.48 -18.57
C ALA A 226 1.82 -6.35 -19.58
N PRO A 227 2.52 -6.90 -20.60
CA PRO A 227 1.96 -7.88 -21.50
C PRO A 227 2.19 -9.32 -21.00
N PHE A 228 1.26 -10.21 -21.32
CA PHE A 228 1.24 -11.64 -21.02
C PHE A 228 0.93 -12.42 -22.29
N THR A 229 1.90 -13.17 -22.81
CA THR A 229 1.73 -14.00 -24.00
C THR A 229 1.40 -15.44 -23.57
N ASN A 230 0.32 -15.98 -24.11
CA ASN A 230 -0.06 -17.38 -23.87
C ASN A 230 0.66 -18.29 -24.86
N ASP A 231 1.69 -18.99 -24.39
CA ASP A 231 2.42 -20.01 -25.15
C ASP A 231 2.23 -21.42 -24.54
N SER A 232 1.15 -21.63 -23.78
CA SER A 232 0.90 -22.87 -23.03
C SER A 232 0.49 -24.07 -23.90
N GLY A 233 0.20 -23.84 -25.19
CA GLY A 233 -0.30 -24.87 -26.12
C GLY A 233 -1.82 -25.02 -26.13
N GLY A 234 -2.54 -24.28 -25.28
CA GLY A 234 -4.01 -24.25 -25.22
C GLY A 234 -4.54 -22.87 -24.84
N ASP A 235 -5.86 -22.70 -24.96
CA ASP A 235 -6.52 -21.47 -24.53
C ASP A 235 -6.59 -21.39 -23.00
N LEU A 236 -6.43 -20.19 -22.44
CA LEU A 236 -6.49 -19.95 -21.01
C LEU A 236 -7.65 -19.01 -20.68
N ALA A 237 -8.50 -19.42 -19.75
CA ALA A 237 -9.48 -18.51 -19.15
C ALA A 237 -8.80 -17.65 -18.09
N ILE A 238 -9.15 -16.37 -18.03
CA ILE A 238 -8.71 -15.43 -16.99
C ILE A 238 -9.96 -14.95 -16.27
N THR A 239 -9.97 -15.04 -14.95
CA THR A 239 -11.13 -14.63 -14.13
C THR A 239 -10.74 -13.70 -12.99
N GLU A 240 -9.45 -13.57 -12.70
CA GLU A 240 -8.95 -12.58 -11.77
C GLU A 240 -7.67 -11.94 -12.29
N MET A 241 -7.41 -10.75 -11.80
CA MET A 241 -6.22 -9.97 -12.11
C MET A 241 -5.86 -9.13 -10.90
N GLY A 242 -4.67 -8.54 -10.89
CA GLY A 242 -4.31 -7.63 -9.82
C GLY A 242 -3.05 -6.85 -10.07
N LEU A 243 -2.66 -6.09 -9.05
CA LEU A 243 -1.36 -5.45 -8.93
C LEU A 243 -0.62 -6.09 -7.76
N MET A 244 0.63 -6.47 -7.99
CA MET A 244 1.53 -6.94 -6.94
C MET A 244 2.83 -6.16 -6.95
N THR A 245 3.41 -6.03 -5.77
CA THR A 245 4.78 -5.54 -5.58
C THR A 245 5.73 -6.71 -5.59
N HIS A 246 6.98 -6.48 -6.01
CA HIS A 246 8.05 -7.46 -5.89
C HIS A 246 9.30 -6.85 -5.25
N ILE A 247 9.82 -7.50 -4.21
CA ILE A 247 11.11 -7.11 -3.61
C ILE A 247 12.23 -7.85 -4.34
N ASN A 248 12.98 -7.13 -5.17
CA ASN A 248 14.18 -7.66 -5.82
C ASN A 248 15.32 -7.78 -4.79
N VAL A 249 15.36 -8.91 -4.09
CA VAL A 249 16.59 -9.32 -3.39
C VAL A 249 17.54 -9.90 -4.44
N ASN A 250 18.79 -9.44 -4.43
CA ASN A 250 19.85 -9.68 -5.44
C ASN A 250 20.18 -11.16 -5.77
N ARG A 251 19.34 -12.14 -5.38
CA ARG A 251 19.53 -13.57 -5.58
C ARG A 251 18.28 -14.35 -6.04
N HIS A 252 17.05 -13.80 -6.05
CA HIS A 252 15.84 -14.62 -6.26
C HIS A 252 14.82 -14.00 -7.22
N GLU A 253 14.16 -14.88 -7.99
CA GLU A 253 13.13 -14.56 -8.97
C GLU A 253 11.83 -14.03 -8.32
N ILE A 254 10.88 -13.56 -9.14
CA ILE A 254 9.58 -12.95 -8.78
C ILE A 254 8.82 -13.72 -7.69
N ASN A 255 9.06 -15.03 -7.64
CA ASN A 255 8.29 -16.05 -6.93
C ASN A 255 8.46 -16.00 -5.41
N THR A 256 9.51 -15.32 -4.92
CA THR A 256 9.85 -15.35 -3.48
C THR A 256 9.21 -14.23 -2.69
N ILE A 257 9.04 -13.01 -3.22
CA ILE A 257 8.62 -11.86 -2.39
C ILE A 257 7.61 -10.99 -3.15
N ALA A 258 6.45 -11.56 -3.46
CA ALA A 258 5.32 -10.84 -4.03
C ALA A 258 4.22 -10.59 -2.99
N THR A 259 3.84 -9.33 -2.83
CA THR A 259 2.70 -8.89 -1.99
C THR A 259 1.65 -8.24 -2.88
N LEU A 260 0.40 -8.66 -2.74
CA LEU A 260 -0.73 -8.15 -3.51
C LEU A 260 -1.16 -6.76 -3.01
N TYR A 261 -1.37 -5.80 -3.90
CA TYR A 261 -1.92 -4.46 -3.59
C TYR A 261 -3.32 -4.26 -4.08
N ALA A 262 -3.68 -4.89 -5.19
CA ALA A 262 -5.03 -4.88 -5.72
C ALA A 262 -5.35 -6.26 -6.31
N ARG A 263 -6.59 -6.67 -6.20
CA ARG A 263 -7.11 -7.89 -6.82
C ARG A 263 -8.51 -7.66 -7.32
N ASP A 264 -8.73 -7.87 -8.60
CA ASP A 264 -10.02 -7.70 -9.24
C ASP A 264 -10.50 -9.06 -9.77
N VAL A 265 -11.78 -9.34 -9.59
CA VAL A 265 -12.44 -10.51 -10.20
C VAL A 265 -13.22 -10.03 -11.41
N LEU A 266 -12.97 -10.63 -12.56
CA LEU A 266 -13.65 -10.27 -13.79
C LEU A 266 -15.12 -10.74 -13.72
N PRO A 267 -16.07 -9.91 -14.20
CA PRO A 267 -17.50 -10.27 -14.20
C PRO A 267 -17.80 -11.46 -15.12
N ALA A 268 -16.93 -11.71 -16.10
CA ALA A 268 -16.95 -12.89 -16.97
C ALA A 268 -15.51 -13.30 -17.30
N ALA A 269 -15.30 -14.60 -17.51
CA ALA A 269 -14.00 -15.12 -17.91
C ALA A 269 -13.55 -14.54 -19.25
N LEU A 270 -12.33 -13.99 -19.29
CA LEU A 270 -11.66 -13.56 -20.51
C LEU A 270 -10.89 -14.74 -21.09
N ASN A 271 -11.23 -15.17 -22.31
CA ASN A 271 -10.46 -16.20 -23.01
C ASN A 271 -9.21 -15.58 -23.66
N LEU A 272 -8.04 -16.08 -23.30
CA LEU A 272 -6.76 -15.74 -23.90
C LEU A 272 -6.30 -16.92 -24.79
N PRO A 273 -6.47 -16.82 -26.13
CA PRO A 273 -6.09 -17.92 -27.01
C PRO A 273 -4.58 -18.19 -27.03
N ASN A 274 -4.20 -19.40 -27.38
CA ASN A 274 -2.78 -19.73 -27.57
C ASN A 274 -2.14 -18.86 -28.68
N GLY A 275 -0.91 -18.38 -28.44
CA GLY A 275 -0.15 -17.48 -29.29
C GLY A 275 -0.58 -16.01 -29.23
N LYS A 276 -1.52 -15.64 -28.34
CA LYS A 276 -2.02 -14.28 -28.18
C LYS A 276 -1.41 -13.58 -26.99
N THR A 277 -1.32 -12.25 -27.07
CA THR A 277 -0.77 -11.41 -26.01
C THR A 277 -1.85 -10.54 -25.38
N LEU A 278 -2.15 -10.77 -24.11
CA LEU A 278 -2.95 -9.88 -23.27
C LEU A 278 -2.08 -8.72 -22.79
N THR A 279 -2.60 -7.50 -22.77
CA THR A 279 -1.98 -6.38 -22.05
C THR A 279 -2.96 -5.82 -21.03
N LEU A 280 -2.48 -5.67 -19.80
CA LEU A 280 -3.18 -4.99 -18.72
C LEU A 280 -2.55 -3.63 -18.49
N ASP A 281 -3.34 -2.57 -18.60
CA ASP A 281 -2.93 -1.19 -18.34
C ASP A 281 -3.70 -0.65 -17.13
N TYR A 282 -3.10 -0.80 -15.94
CA TYR A 282 -3.66 -0.28 -14.70
C TYR A 282 -3.41 1.22 -14.56
N GLU A 283 -4.45 2.02 -14.62
CA GLU A 283 -4.48 3.45 -14.35
C GLU A 283 -4.65 3.70 -12.84
N CYS A 284 -3.55 4.06 -12.17
CA CYS A 284 -3.58 4.57 -10.80
C CYS A 284 -4.01 6.04 -10.83
N ARG A 285 -5.22 6.33 -10.36
CA ARG A 285 -5.86 7.64 -10.48
C ARG A 285 -6.12 8.24 -9.12
N PHE A 286 -5.71 9.50 -8.95
CA PHE A 286 -5.92 10.26 -7.73
C PHE A 286 -6.79 11.46 -8.04
N GLU A 287 -7.89 11.62 -7.32
CA GLU A 287 -8.82 12.74 -7.49
C GLU A 287 -9.13 13.42 -6.17
N LEU A 288 -9.19 14.75 -6.20
CA LEU A 288 -9.64 15.53 -5.06
C LEU A 288 -11.14 15.35 -4.85
N GLU A 289 -11.51 15.05 -3.60
CA GLU A 289 -12.88 15.08 -3.12
C GLU A 289 -13.45 16.48 -3.30
N ASN A 290 -14.64 16.57 -3.90
CA ASN A 290 -15.40 17.81 -4.06
C ASN A 290 -14.61 18.95 -4.75
N PHE A 291 -13.83 18.63 -5.79
CA PHE A 291 -13.06 19.63 -6.53
C PHE A 291 -13.90 20.86 -6.96
N ASN A 292 -13.33 22.06 -6.80
CA ASN A 292 -13.97 23.37 -6.98
C ASN A 292 -15.18 23.68 -6.07
N GLN A 293 -15.40 22.95 -4.98
CA GLN A 293 -16.28 23.45 -3.92
C GLN A 293 -15.69 24.74 -3.33
N ASP A 294 -16.53 25.77 -3.27
CA ASP A 294 -16.30 26.97 -2.49
C ASP A 294 -16.45 26.60 -1.02
N THR A 295 -15.33 26.52 -0.31
CA THR A 295 -15.34 26.08 1.08
C THR A 295 -16.24 26.97 1.94
N ASP A 296 -16.36 28.27 1.63
CA ASP A 296 -17.19 29.21 2.38
C ASP A 296 -18.70 29.07 2.10
N LEU A 297 -19.09 28.37 1.02
CA LEU A 297 -20.49 28.25 0.61
C LEU A 297 -21.03 26.82 0.52
N ASN A 298 -20.22 25.82 0.14
CA ASN A 298 -20.76 24.53 -0.32
C ASN A 298 -19.98 23.27 0.08
N GLY A 299 -18.93 23.35 0.91
CA GLY A 299 -18.39 22.18 1.61
C GLY A 299 -16.87 22.06 1.65
N SER A 300 -16.37 21.16 2.49
CA SER A 300 -14.95 20.84 2.61
C SER A 300 -14.46 20.06 1.37
N ASN A 301 -13.26 20.35 0.91
CA ASN A 301 -12.66 19.70 -0.26
C ASN A 301 -11.20 19.31 0.00
N GLY A 302 -10.71 18.25 -0.66
CA GLY A 302 -9.33 17.80 -0.43
C GLY A 302 -9.00 16.40 -0.89
N GLY A 303 -7.76 15.99 -0.63
CA GLY A 303 -7.25 14.69 -1.04
C GLY A 303 -5.72 14.62 -0.99
N PHE A 304 -5.18 13.54 -1.56
CA PHE A 304 -3.76 13.43 -1.87
C PHE A 304 -3.38 14.43 -2.97
N THR A 305 -2.21 15.05 -2.85
CA THR A 305 -1.68 15.98 -3.88
C THR A 305 -0.81 15.22 -4.88
N ALA A 306 -0.39 15.89 -5.96
CA ALA A 306 0.50 15.31 -6.97
C ALA A 306 1.86 14.87 -6.39
N GLU A 307 2.29 15.43 -5.26
CA GLU A 307 3.50 15.02 -4.56
C GLU A 307 3.39 13.58 -4.02
N PHE A 308 2.24 13.21 -3.46
CA PHE A 308 1.98 11.84 -3.03
C PHE A 308 2.00 10.86 -4.21
N VAL A 309 1.36 11.25 -5.30
CA VAL A 309 1.31 10.44 -6.53
C VAL A 309 2.71 10.26 -7.11
N GLY A 310 3.51 11.32 -7.12
CA GLY A 310 4.91 11.28 -7.54
C GLY A 310 5.74 10.34 -6.67
N ALA A 311 5.51 10.31 -5.36
CA ALA A 311 6.17 9.40 -4.45
C ALA A 311 5.78 7.93 -4.71
N LEU A 312 4.49 7.62 -4.84
CA LEU A 312 4.02 6.27 -5.17
C LEU A 312 4.53 5.80 -6.54
N ARG A 313 4.46 6.66 -7.57
CA ARG A 313 4.98 6.34 -8.91
C ARG A 313 6.48 6.06 -8.88
N ARG A 314 7.25 6.81 -8.10
CA ARG A 314 8.70 6.58 -7.94
C ARG A 314 8.97 5.18 -7.41
N GLN A 315 8.22 4.76 -6.40
CA GLN A 315 8.31 3.42 -5.83
C GLN A 315 7.90 2.31 -6.82
N ALA A 316 6.91 2.58 -7.68
CA ALA A 316 6.52 1.66 -8.75
C ALA A 316 7.64 1.41 -9.80
N VAL A 317 8.50 2.42 -10.03
CA VAL A 317 9.59 2.36 -11.04
C VAL A 317 10.92 1.90 -10.45
N GLU A 318 11.16 2.12 -9.16
CA GLU A 318 12.46 1.87 -8.53
C GLU A 318 12.90 0.41 -8.73
N ASN A 319 14.09 0.24 -9.31
CA ASN A 319 14.70 -1.04 -9.64
C ASN A 319 15.99 -1.28 -8.86
N THR A 320 16.44 -0.30 -8.08
CA THR A 320 17.74 -0.31 -7.40
C THR A 320 17.56 -0.32 -5.89
N ASN A 321 18.48 -1.00 -5.20
CA ASN A 321 18.48 -1.11 -3.73
C ASN A 321 18.91 0.18 -3.01
N THR A 322 19.25 1.24 -3.74
CA THR A 322 20.05 2.36 -3.21
C THR A 322 19.24 3.51 -2.66
N ASN A 323 17.94 3.58 -2.95
CA ASN A 323 17.14 4.77 -2.64
C ASN A 323 16.04 4.45 -1.62
N TRP A 324 16.42 4.48 -0.36
CA TRP A 324 15.53 4.53 0.80
C TRP A 324 14.73 5.83 0.74
N ARG A 325 13.43 5.77 0.48
CA ARG A 325 12.61 6.99 0.36
C ARG A 325 11.37 6.87 1.22
N ASP A 326 11.58 7.09 2.52
CA ASP A 326 10.53 7.20 3.51
C ASP A 326 9.69 8.44 3.20
N LEU A 327 8.37 8.27 3.08
CA LEU A 327 7.45 9.37 2.84
C LEU A 327 7.33 10.25 4.09
N MET A 328 7.31 9.67 5.29
CA MET A 328 7.45 10.42 6.53
C MET A 328 8.33 9.65 7.51
N CYS A 329 9.39 10.30 7.98
CA CYS A 329 10.10 9.86 9.17
C CYS A 329 9.50 10.60 10.36
N ILE A 330 9.05 9.86 11.36
CA ILE A 330 8.43 10.41 12.57
C ILE A 330 9.36 11.43 13.22
N ALA A 331 8.83 12.65 13.34
CA ALA A 331 9.31 13.62 14.29
C ALA A 331 8.95 13.16 15.70
N GLY A 332 9.97 12.76 16.45
CA GLY A 332 9.85 12.54 17.88
C GLY A 332 9.23 13.73 18.60
N GLY A 333 8.66 13.47 19.77
CA GLY A 333 8.02 14.48 20.60
C GLY A 333 8.94 15.65 20.89
N GLY A 334 8.60 16.83 20.37
CA GLY A 334 9.20 18.11 20.76
C GLY A 334 10.69 18.24 20.44
N THR A 335 11.02 19.12 19.48
CA THR A 335 12.39 19.58 19.15
C THR A 335 13.38 18.57 18.55
N SER A 336 13.11 17.26 18.53
CA SER A 336 14.05 16.27 17.94
C SER A 336 13.32 15.21 17.11
N MET A 337 13.90 14.88 15.95
CA MET A 337 13.46 13.72 15.17
C MET A 337 13.91 12.44 15.87
N THR A 338 13.06 11.41 15.85
CA THR A 338 13.43 10.05 16.27
C THR A 338 13.86 9.24 15.06
N SER A 339 14.77 9.75 14.23
CA SER A 339 15.49 8.87 13.30
C SER A 339 16.63 8.22 14.09
N LEU A 340 16.53 6.90 14.23
CA LEU A 340 17.63 6.01 14.58
C LEU A 340 18.79 6.32 13.63
N GLU A 341 19.81 6.96 14.18
CA GLU A 341 21.12 7.26 13.58
C GLU A 341 21.16 8.26 12.40
N ARG A 342 22.12 9.19 12.53
CA ARG A 342 22.78 9.96 11.46
C ARG A 342 22.17 11.32 11.07
N ARG A 343 22.74 12.37 11.68
CA ARG A 343 22.86 13.75 11.15
C ARG A 343 21.56 14.54 10.92
N ALA A 344 20.68 14.59 11.90
CA ALA A 344 19.72 15.70 12.00
C ALA A 344 20.52 17.01 12.14
N SER A 345 20.75 17.73 11.04
CA SER A 345 21.32 19.07 11.09
C SER A 345 20.34 20.00 11.82
N GLU A 346 20.85 21.04 12.47
CA GLU A 346 20.05 22.08 13.17
C GLU A 346 18.99 22.76 12.27
N VAL A 347 19.05 22.51 10.96
CA VAL A 347 18.16 23.03 9.92
C VAL A 347 16.87 22.19 9.80
N ASN A 348 16.92 20.89 10.09
CA ASN A 348 15.82 19.96 9.82
C ASN A 348 15.06 19.62 11.09
N LYS A 349 14.04 20.44 11.38
CA LYS A 349 13.21 20.28 12.59
C LYS A 349 11.99 19.41 12.30
N GLY A 350 11.76 18.40 13.13
CA GLY A 350 10.67 17.44 12.95
C GLY A 350 9.25 18.04 12.87
N TRP A 351 9.05 19.26 13.37
CA TRP A 351 7.75 19.94 13.26
C TRP A 351 7.37 20.34 11.83
N HIS A 352 8.32 20.33 10.87
CA HIS A 352 8.05 20.56 9.45
C HIS A 352 7.28 19.41 8.79
N MET A 353 7.36 18.21 9.36
CA MET A 353 6.83 16.95 8.82
C MET A 353 5.50 16.59 9.48
N GLY A 354 4.71 15.73 8.87
CA GLY A 354 3.43 15.25 9.40
C GLY A 354 2.33 16.30 9.32
N LEU A 355 1.44 16.33 10.33
CA LEU A 355 0.26 17.19 10.30
C LEU A 355 0.61 18.67 10.46
N ARG A 356 0.10 19.51 9.56
CA ARG A 356 0.19 20.97 9.65
C ARG A 356 -1.18 21.61 9.47
N LEU A 357 -1.34 22.80 10.02
CA LEU A 357 -2.58 23.57 9.98
C LEU A 357 -2.34 24.86 9.21
N GLY A 358 -3.37 25.35 8.53
CA GLY A 358 -3.31 26.61 7.80
C GLY A 358 -4.58 27.44 7.94
N GLN A 359 -4.55 28.62 7.34
CA GLN A 359 -5.61 29.62 7.45
C GLN A 359 -6.24 29.99 6.10
N SER A 360 -5.88 29.28 5.02
CA SER A 360 -6.53 29.47 3.73
C SER A 360 -7.86 28.74 3.64
N ASN A 361 -8.83 29.41 3.03
CA ASN A 361 -10.10 28.83 2.57
C ASN A 361 -10.07 28.48 1.06
N LYS A 362 -8.94 28.70 0.38
CA LYS A 362 -8.83 28.38 -1.04
C LYS A 362 -9.01 26.89 -1.25
N PHE A 363 -9.87 26.52 -2.19
CA PHE A 363 -10.08 25.13 -2.57
C PHE A 363 -8.77 24.45 -2.94
N VAL A 364 -8.69 23.15 -2.67
CA VAL A 364 -7.52 22.32 -2.96
C VAL A 364 -7.32 22.10 -4.46
N SER A 365 -6.08 22.18 -4.92
CA SER A 365 -5.60 21.75 -6.25
C SER A 365 -4.53 20.68 -6.10
N MET A 366 -4.47 19.72 -7.02
CA MET A 366 -3.41 18.69 -7.05
C MET A 366 -2.01 19.28 -7.18
N THR A 367 -1.91 20.50 -7.72
CA THR A 367 -0.68 21.25 -7.92
C THR A 367 -0.29 22.12 -6.72
N ASP A 368 -1.07 22.11 -5.63
CA ASP A 368 -0.72 22.86 -4.43
C ASP A 368 0.59 22.30 -3.84
N ALA A 369 1.60 23.16 -3.73
CA ALA A 369 2.89 22.79 -3.14
C ALA A 369 2.90 22.96 -1.62
N ASP A 370 1.99 23.78 -1.09
CA ASP A 370 1.98 24.23 0.29
C ASP A 370 0.55 24.52 0.78
N LEU A 371 0.37 24.43 2.10
CA LEU A 371 -0.78 25.05 2.75
C LEU A 371 -0.72 26.55 2.58
N SER A 372 -1.89 27.18 2.72
CA SER A 372 -1.98 28.63 2.72
C SER A 372 -1.45 29.28 1.42
N PRO A 373 -1.80 28.74 0.22
CA PRO A 373 -1.17 29.10 -1.05
C PRO A 373 -1.52 30.51 -1.55
N ASP A 374 -2.52 31.16 -0.96
CA ASP A 374 -2.99 32.53 -1.25
C ASP A 374 -2.53 33.55 -0.18
N ALA A 375 -1.56 33.19 0.66
CA ALA A 375 -0.88 34.14 1.52
C ALA A 375 -0.16 35.19 0.68
N THR A 376 -0.45 36.47 0.90
CA THR A 376 0.23 37.59 0.24
C THR A 376 0.83 38.53 1.27
N GLN A 377 1.52 39.58 0.80
CA GLN A 377 2.00 40.64 1.70
C GLN A 377 0.84 41.39 2.37
N GLU A 378 -0.31 41.45 1.71
CA GLU A 378 -1.55 42.09 2.17
C GLU A 378 -2.41 41.16 3.04
N THR A 379 -2.32 39.84 2.83
CA THR A 379 -2.91 38.80 3.69
C THR A 379 -1.81 37.94 4.31
N PRO A 380 -0.96 38.50 5.20
CA PRO A 380 0.19 37.79 5.72
C PRO A 380 -0.25 36.73 6.73
N TYR A 381 -0.36 35.50 6.25
CA TYR A 381 -0.31 34.30 7.08
C TYR A 381 0.81 33.41 6.52
N SER A 382 1.29 32.50 7.35
CA SER A 382 2.50 31.74 7.03
C SER A 382 2.28 30.87 5.78
N LEU A 383 2.94 31.20 4.67
CA LEU A 383 3.01 30.38 3.47
C LEU A 383 3.60 29.01 3.85
N GLY A 384 2.93 27.92 3.49
CA GLY A 384 3.24 26.59 4.02
C GLY A 384 2.52 26.26 5.31
N GLY A 385 1.53 27.05 5.71
CA GLY A 385 0.72 26.87 6.93
C GLY A 385 1.34 27.55 8.14
N ILE A 386 0.59 27.55 9.25
CA ILE A 386 0.95 28.22 10.50
C ILE A 386 2.34 27.78 10.97
N THR A 387 3.14 28.76 11.40
CA THR A 387 4.54 28.58 11.80
C THR A 387 4.64 27.95 13.18
N HIS A 388 5.69 27.17 13.39
CA HIS A 388 6.02 26.66 14.70
C HIS A 388 6.57 27.78 15.59
N GLY A 389 5.94 28.04 16.74
CA GLY A 389 6.40 29.06 17.67
C GLY A 389 5.42 29.32 18.80
N SER A 390 5.70 30.36 19.59
CA SER A 390 4.92 30.72 20.78
C SER A 390 4.37 32.15 20.75
N GLY A 391 4.65 32.90 19.69
CA GLY A 391 4.12 34.24 19.48
C GLY A 391 2.68 34.24 18.96
N ASP A 392 2.15 35.44 18.73
CA ASP A 392 0.86 35.61 18.07
C ASP A 392 0.91 35.14 16.61
N GLY A 393 -0.12 34.40 16.20
CA GLY A 393 -0.17 33.77 14.88
C GLY A 393 0.71 32.52 14.72
N GLU A 394 1.33 32.03 15.80
CA GLU A 394 2.17 30.82 15.79
C GLU A 394 1.54 29.69 16.62
N LEU A 395 1.86 28.45 16.28
CA LEU A 395 1.45 27.28 17.05
C LEU A 395 2.66 26.46 17.48
N ILE A 396 2.68 25.96 18.70
CA ILE A 396 3.63 24.91 19.07
C ILE A 396 3.11 23.60 18.49
N HIS A 397 3.87 23.08 17.54
CA HIS A 397 3.64 21.76 16.95
C HIS A 397 4.32 20.70 17.82
N HIS A 398 3.53 19.90 18.54
CA HIS A 398 4.03 18.79 19.33
C HIS A 398 4.38 17.57 18.44
N GLY A 399 4.85 16.48 19.07
CA GLY A 399 5.16 15.23 18.38
C GLY A 399 3.99 14.67 17.56
N MET A 400 4.33 13.92 16.52
CA MET A 400 3.36 13.10 15.80
C MET A 400 3.11 11.79 16.54
N ILE A 401 1.88 11.31 16.46
CA ILE A 401 1.46 9.96 16.86
C ILE A 401 0.96 9.31 15.58
N ILE A 402 1.42 8.09 15.31
CA ILE A 402 0.91 7.24 14.24
C ILE A 402 0.55 5.92 14.91
N ASP A 403 -0.58 5.32 14.55
CA ASP A 403 -0.93 3.99 15.06
C ASP A 403 0.23 3.02 14.80
N ASP A 404 0.50 2.09 15.72
CA ASP A 404 1.64 1.17 15.56
C ASP A 404 1.41 0.14 14.44
N GLN A 405 0.15 -0.08 14.04
CA GLN A 405 -0.26 -1.08 13.06
C GLN A 405 -1.48 -0.61 12.27
N VAL A 406 -1.63 -1.15 11.05
CA VAL A 406 -2.87 -1.03 10.28
C VAL A 406 -3.94 -1.93 10.89
N THR A 407 -5.12 -1.35 11.14
CA THR A 407 -6.30 -2.11 11.53
C THR A 407 -6.97 -2.68 10.28
N ILE A 408 -7.23 -4.00 10.28
CA ILE A 408 -8.02 -4.69 9.25
C ILE A 408 -9.39 -5.00 9.84
N ASP A 409 -10.44 -4.49 9.22
CA ASP A 409 -11.84 -4.71 9.57
C ASP A 409 -12.52 -5.51 8.46
N GLU A 410 -12.41 -6.84 8.56
CA GLU A 410 -12.98 -7.77 7.59
C GLU A 410 -14.51 -7.70 7.53
N ALA A 411 -15.17 -7.31 8.62
CA ALA A 411 -16.63 -7.22 8.66
C ALA A 411 -17.17 -6.07 7.79
N ASN A 412 -16.39 -5.01 7.65
CA ASN A 412 -16.72 -3.86 6.81
C ASN A 412 -15.90 -3.82 5.50
N ASN A 413 -14.98 -4.76 5.28
CA ASN A 413 -14.02 -4.75 4.17
C ASN A 413 -13.17 -3.46 4.13
N GLU A 414 -12.73 -3.00 5.32
CA GLU A 414 -11.97 -1.76 5.46
C GLU A 414 -10.61 -2.01 6.09
N ALA A 415 -9.63 -1.16 5.74
CA ALA A 415 -8.38 -1.06 6.47
C ALA A 415 -8.09 0.40 6.81
N TYR A 416 -7.51 0.67 7.96
CA TYR A 416 -7.17 2.04 8.35
C TYR A 416 -6.01 2.15 9.33
N PHE A 417 -5.38 3.32 9.36
CA PHE A 417 -4.53 3.78 10.45
C PHE A 417 -4.71 5.28 10.67
N ASN A 418 -4.37 5.76 11.85
CA ASN A 418 -4.52 7.16 12.24
C ASN A 418 -3.16 7.83 12.42
N LEU A 419 -3.11 9.09 12.00
CA LEU A 419 -2.08 10.07 12.28
C LEU A 419 -2.65 11.07 13.28
N GLY A 420 -1.86 11.59 14.20
CA GLY A 420 -2.31 12.55 15.19
C GLY A 420 -1.21 13.52 15.62
N ARG A 421 -1.57 14.78 15.85
CA ARG A 421 -0.66 15.79 16.41
C ARG A 421 -1.41 16.71 17.35
N VAL A 422 -0.72 17.13 18.41
CA VAL A 422 -1.21 18.19 19.29
C VAL A 422 -0.62 19.53 18.85
N PHE A 423 -1.47 20.54 18.80
CA PHE A 423 -1.12 21.93 18.55
C PHE A 423 -1.48 22.76 19.77
N GLU A 424 -0.59 23.64 20.18
CA GLU A 424 -0.78 24.53 21.33
C GLU A 424 -0.62 25.99 20.90
N ASN A 425 -1.61 26.81 21.19
CA ASN A 425 -1.51 28.26 21.00
C ASN A 425 -1.05 28.90 22.32
N ARG A 426 0.22 29.34 22.36
CA ARG A 426 0.77 30.10 23.50
C ARG A 426 0.75 31.61 23.28
N GLY A 427 0.30 32.07 22.12
CA GLY A 427 0.10 33.49 21.84
C GLY A 427 -1.02 34.09 22.69
N ALA A 428 -1.17 35.41 22.59
CA ALA A 428 -2.25 36.16 23.22
C ALA A 428 -3.50 36.24 22.34
N THR A 429 -3.39 35.87 21.06
CA THR A 429 -4.45 35.93 20.05
C THR A 429 -4.95 34.55 19.65
N ASP A 430 -6.25 34.44 19.40
CA ASP A 430 -6.88 33.22 18.92
C ASP A 430 -6.50 32.95 17.46
N ILE A 431 -6.35 31.66 17.11
CA ILE A 431 -5.98 31.24 15.75
C ILE A 431 -7.09 30.36 15.18
N THR A 432 -7.74 30.83 14.11
CA THR A 432 -8.76 30.06 13.38
C THR A 432 -8.12 29.22 12.29
N ILE A 433 -8.40 27.92 12.32
CA ILE A 433 -7.89 26.91 11.42
C ILE A 433 -8.91 26.63 10.33
N LYS A 434 -8.42 26.64 9.09
CA LYS A 434 -9.23 26.56 7.87
C LYS A 434 -8.81 25.47 6.91
N GLU A 435 -7.65 24.88 7.14
CA GLU A 435 -7.15 23.77 6.35
C GLU A 435 -6.24 22.90 7.21
N VAL A 436 -6.17 21.62 6.82
CA VAL A 436 -5.28 20.63 7.40
C VAL A 436 -4.47 20.01 6.28
N GLY A 437 -3.16 19.89 6.48
CA GLY A 437 -2.25 19.27 5.53
C GLY A 437 -1.39 18.20 6.17
N ILE A 438 -0.87 17.34 5.32
CA ILE A 438 0.13 16.32 5.68
C ILE A 438 1.38 16.63 4.88
N TYR A 439 2.52 16.77 5.58
CA TYR A 439 3.82 17.00 4.99
C TYR A 439 4.71 15.76 5.09
N ALA A 440 5.33 15.43 3.97
CA ALA A 440 6.24 14.30 3.77
C ALA A 440 7.65 14.77 3.44
N ASN A 441 8.65 13.90 3.57
CA ASN A 441 10.00 14.18 3.14
C ASN A 441 10.12 13.72 1.69
N ARG A 442 10.52 14.64 0.82
CA ARG A 442 10.72 14.37 -0.60
C ARG A 442 12.16 14.59 -1.05
N GLY A 443 13.12 14.60 -0.12
CA GLY A 443 14.54 14.65 -0.47
C GLY A 443 14.91 13.61 -1.52
N ASP A 444 15.63 14.04 -2.55
CA ASP A 444 16.14 13.12 -3.58
C ASP A 444 17.46 12.48 -3.15
N ASP A 445 18.13 13.07 -2.15
CA ASP A 445 19.35 12.59 -1.50
C ASP A 445 19.12 12.23 -0.03
N TYR A 446 19.92 11.28 0.48
CA TYR A 446 19.84 10.76 1.87
C TYR A 446 19.98 11.84 2.95
N ASP A 447 20.66 12.95 2.64
CA ASP A 447 20.94 14.03 3.58
C ASP A 447 20.04 15.27 3.35
N GLU A 448 19.13 15.23 2.35
CA GLU A 448 18.22 16.33 2.04
C GLU A 448 16.84 16.08 2.66
N TRP A 449 16.39 17.00 3.50
CA TRP A 449 15.04 16.96 4.07
C TRP A 449 14.22 18.09 3.46
N VAL A 450 13.33 17.72 2.55
CA VAL A 450 12.49 18.68 1.83
C VAL A 450 11.03 18.37 2.18
N PRO A 451 10.43 19.08 3.15
CA PRO A 451 9.02 18.95 3.47
C PRO A 451 8.17 19.30 2.25
N LYS A 452 7.27 18.39 1.86
CA LYS A 452 6.32 18.58 0.77
C LYS A 452 4.92 18.20 1.20
N LEU A 453 3.96 19.03 0.81
CA LEU A 453 2.55 18.78 1.04
C LEU A 453 2.10 17.56 0.21
N VAL A 454 1.75 16.45 0.86
CA VAL A 454 1.29 15.21 0.22
C VAL A 454 -0.22 14.99 0.32
N ALA A 455 -0.87 15.69 1.25
CA ALA A 455 -2.32 15.75 1.30
C ALA A 455 -2.77 17.07 1.89
N ARG A 456 -3.90 17.58 1.41
CA ARG A 456 -4.50 18.84 1.87
C ARG A 456 -6.01 18.70 1.92
N ARG A 457 -6.61 19.27 2.96
CA ARG A 457 -8.06 19.43 3.06
C ARG A 457 -8.37 20.85 3.50
N ALA A 458 -9.10 21.58 2.67
CA ALA A 458 -9.67 22.87 3.02
C ALA A 458 -11.05 22.65 3.65
N LEU A 459 -11.32 23.38 4.73
CA LEU A 459 -12.45 23.15 5.64
C LEU A 459 -13.56 24.17 5.38
N ALA A 460 -14.78 23.67 5.25
CA ALA A 460 -15.97 24.50 5.26
C ALA A 460 -16.15 25.21 6.62
N PRO A 461 -16.87 26.35 6.70
CA PRO A 461 -17.11 27.09 7.94
C PRO A 461 -17.59 26.25 9.11
N ALA A 462 -18.38 25.20 8.86
CA ALA A 462 -18.86 24.29 9.90
C ALA A 462 -17.77 23.36 10.48
N ASP A 463 -16.73 23.07 9.70
CA ASP A 463 -15.60 22.21 10.06
C ASP A 463 -14.39 23.00 10.55
N GLN A 464 -14.37 24.32 10.30
CA GLN A 464 -13.35 25.24 10.82
C GLN A 464 -13.38 25.28 12.35
N PHE A 465 -12.22 25.47 12.95
CA PHE A 465 -12.10 25.50 14.40
C PHE A 465 -11.04 26.47 14.87
N THR A 466 -11.25 27.05 16.05
CA THR A 466 -10.31 28.00 16.65
C THR A 466 -9.54 27.35 17.80
N ILE A 467 -8.23 27.52 17.78
CA ILE A 467 -7.36 27.25 18.93
C ILE A 467 -7.23 28.57 19.69
N MET A 468 -8.01 28.72 20.76
CA MET A 468 -7.97 29.92 21.59
C MET A 468 -6.59 30.09 22.22
N ALA A 469 -6.24 31.33 22.56
CA ALA A 469 -5.04 31.64 23.34
C ALA A 469 -4.96 30.78 24.60
N GLY A 470 -3.80 30.16 24.83
CA GLY A 470 -3.54 29.24 25.95
C GLY A 470 -4.15 27.84 25.80
N GLN A 471 -4.74 27.48 24.66
CA GLN A 471 -5.36 26.16 24.47
C GLN A 471 -4.52 25.19 23.64
N MET A 472 -4.81 23.91 23.86
CA MET A 472 -4.33 22.79 23.05
C MET A 472 -5.47 22.12 22.28
N ARG A 473 -5.19 21.70 21.05
CA ARG A 473 -6.07 20.86 20.23
C ARG A 473 -5.30 19.68 19.66
N LYS A 474 -5.92 18.50 19.67
CA LYS A 474 -5.44 17.34 18.93
C LYS A 474 -6.13 17.31 17.57
N VAL A 475 -5.36 17.13 16.51
CA VAL A 475 -5.89 16.89 15.17
C VAL A 475 -5.46 15.49 14.76
N ASN A 476 -6.43 14.68 14.36
CA ASN A 476 -6.24 13.36 13.82
C ASN A 476 -6.55 13.35 12.33
N TYR A 477 -5.83 12.50 11.61
CA TYR A 477 -6.03 12.26 10.20
C TYR A 477 -6.02 10.73 9.98
N LYS A 478 -7.18 10.18 9.61
CA LYS A 478 -7.38 8.77 9.31
C LYS A 478 -7.10 8.53 7.83
N ILE A 479 -6.21 7.61 7.52
CA ILE A 479 -6.07 7.07 6.16
C ILE A 479 -6.84 5.76 6.14
N LYS A 480 -7.87 5.70 5.30
CA LYS A 480 -8.82 4.59 5.23
C LYS A 480 -8.89 4.07 3.81
N MET A 481 -8.89 2.76 3.70
CA MET A 481 -9.09 2.03 2.46
C MET A 481 -10.35 1.19 2.57
N VAL A 482 -11.09 1.07 1.47
CA VAL A 482 -12.32 0.30 1.35
C VAL A 482 -12.23 -0.57 0.10
N VAL A 483 -12.73 -1.80 0.20
CA VAL A 483 -12.96 -2.74 -0.91
C VAL A 483 -14.42 -2.78 -1.28
#